data_AF-A0A7C4R8X5-F1
#
_entry.id   AF-A0A7C4R8X5-F1
#
_cell.length_a   1.000
_cell.length_b   1.000
_cell.length_c   1.000
_cell.angle_alpha   90.00
_cell.angle_beta   90.00
_cell.angle_gamma   90.00
#
_symmetry.space_group_name_H-M   'P 1'
#
loop_
_entity.id
_entity.type
_entity.pdbx_description
1 polymer ?
#
loop_
_entity_poly.entity_id
_entity_poly.type
_entity_poly.pdbx_seq_one_letter_code
_entity_poly.pdbx_strand_id
1 'polypeptide(L)'
;MGRKYIDFWINLTDELDLSEMISEIKELGFKSVVVSSVDENRLEEFKKLSESFKIEVYRKLILEPENRLTLLKNLRAYRGEYEVISVICSNLEIALTAARDSRVDSLILPPNKRFRIDKGVAALISNSVELPFKWLIDETSRREFIRVANEIVNYLSKKTSIIVSSGASKPFELRSPHELASLLQVLGLDRSSALDAVSIIPRKIIEANLVKLSSSYVARGVLKIG
;
A
#
# COMPACT_ATOMS: atom_id res chain seq x y z
N MET A 1 -14.81 -18.18 -10.53
CA MET A 1 -14.14 -16.91 -10.93
C MET A 1 -12.90 -16.78 -10.06
N GLY A 2 -11.71 -16.75 -10.67
CA GLY A 2 -10.43 -16.79 -9.94
C GLY A 2 -10.16 -15.53 -9.12
N ARG A 3 -9.31 -15.67 -8.10
CA ARG A 3 -8.86 -14.57 -7.24
C ARG A 3 -8.05 -13.56 -8.07
N LYS A 4 -8.38 -12.26 -7.97
CA LYS A 4 -7.60 -11.18 -8.59
C LYS A 4 -6.54 -10.69 -7.61
N TYR A 5 -5.27 -10.77 -7.97
CA TYR A 5 -4.17 -10.30 -7.14
C TYR A 5 -3.71 -8.90 -7.53
N ILE A 6 -3.33 -8.12 -6.52
CA ILE A 6 -2.93 -6.72 -6.66
C ILE A 6 -1.64 -6.51 -5.89
N ASP A 7 -0.61 -5.97 -6.56
CA ASP A 7 0.54 -5.42 -5.86
C ASP A 7 0.21 -4.00 -5.40
N PHE A 8 0.20 -3.79 -4.09
CA PHE A 8 -0.24 -2.51 -3.52
C PHE A 8 0.87 -1.45 -3.52
N TRP A 9 2.08 -1.75 -3.98
CA TRP A 9 3.12 -0.74 -4.19
C TRP A 9 4.21 -1.19 -5.16
N ILE A 10 4.26 -0.53 -6.32
CA ILE A 10 5.42 -0.50 -7.22
C ILE A 10 5.97 0.94 -7.25
N ASN A 11 7.28 1.09 -7.17
CA ASN A 11 7.94 2.39 -7.19
C ASN A 11 8.64 2.62 -8.53
N LEU A 12 8.08 3.48 -9.38
CA LEU A 12 8.66 3.83 -10.67
C LEU A 12 9.79 4.83 -10.46
N THR A 13 11.03 4.34 -10.47
CA THR A 13 12.25 5.15 -10.48
C THR A 13 12.67 5.43 -11.92
N ASP A 14 13.43 6.49 -12.16
CA ASP A 14 13.84 6.93 -13.51
C ASP A 14 14.67 5.88 -14.26
N GLU A 15 15.43 5.06 -13.54
CA GLU A 15 16.32 4.03 -14.10
C GLU A 15 15.60 2.72 -14.46
N LEU A 16 14.33 2.57 -14.07
CA LEU A 16 13.58 1.32 -14.27
C LEU A 16 13.25 1.05 -15.75
N ASP A 17 13.46 -0.18 -16.23
CA ASP A 17 12.85 -0.62 -17.49
C ASP A 17 11.36 -0.92 -17.26
N LEU A 18 10.50 -0.08 -17.83
CA LEU A 18 9.05 -0.21 -17.65
C LEU A 18 8.50 -1.47 -18.31
N SER A 19 9.10 -1.91 -19.42
CA SER A 19 8.64 -3.09 -20.17
C SER A 19 8.99 -4.37 -19.43
N GLU A 20 10.21 -4.45 -18.89
CA GLU A 20 10.67 -5.57 -18.08
C GLU A 20 9.81 -5.69 -16.82
N MET A 21 9.56 -4.56 -16.13
CA MET A 21 8.71 -4.51 -14.95
C MET A 21 7.29 -5.03 -15.23
N ILE A 22 6.65 -4.58 -16.31
CA ILE A 22 5.27 -4.99 -16.64
C ILE A 22 5.22 -6.46 -17.06
N SER A 23 6.22 -6.95 -17.80
CA SER A 23 6.33 -8.37 -18.14
C SER A 23 6.41 -9.23 -16.89
N GLU A 24 7.28 -8.88 -15.95
CA GLU A 24 7.44 -9.62 -14.69
C GLU A 24 6.16 -9.59 -13.84
N ILE A 25 5.51 -8.42 -13.71
CA ILE A 25 4.20 -8.28 -13.03
C ILE A 25 3.17 -9.24 -13.63
N LYS A 26 3.14 -9.35 -14.96
CA LYS A 26 2.20 -10.21 -15.68
C LYS A 26 2.51 -11.69 -15.45
N GLU A 27 3.77 -12.08 -15.55
CA GLU A 27 4.25 -13.46 -15.38
C GLU A 27 4.00 -13.97 -13.95
N LEU A 28 4.21 -13.13 -12.94
CA LEU A 28 3.91 -13.44 -11.54
C LEU A 28 2.41 -13.55 -11.24
N GLY A 29 1.54 -13.15 -12.18
CA GLY A 29 0.10 -13.39 -12.11
C GLY A 29 -0.71 -12.25 -11.48
N PHE A 30 -0.14 -11.05 -11.32
CA PHE A 30 -0.90 -9.88 -10.91
C PHE A 30 -1.90 -9.46 -12.00
N LYS A 31 -3.02 -8.86 -11.58
CA LYS A 31 -4.05 -8.28 -12.47
C LYS A 31 -4.08 -6.77 -12.39
N SER A 32 -3.65 -6.22 -11.27
CA SER A 32 -3.61 -4.79 -11.05
C SER A 32 -2.40 -4.44 -10.19
N VAL A 33 -1.92 -3.20 -10.31
CA VAL A 33 -0.84 -2.65 -9.49
C VAL A 33 -1.14 -1.23 -9.05
N VAL A 34 -0.58 -0.86 -7.91
CA VAL A 34 -0.67 0.48 -7.35
C VAL A 34 0.73 1.09 -7.37
N VAL A 35 0.91 2.18 -8.12
CA VAL A 35 2.24 2.73 -8.48
C VAL A 35 2.46 4.11 -7.90
N SER A 36 3.62 4.32 -7.30
CA SER A 36 4.15 5.65 -7.01
C SER A 36 5.21 6.02 -8.05
N SER A 37 5.22 7.28 -8.48
CA SER A 37 6.24 7.85 -9.36
C SER A 37 6.54 9.28 -8.91
N VAL A 38 7.79 9.72 -9.06
CA VAL A 38 8.15 11.13 -8.91
C VAL A 38 7.87 11.95 -10.18
N ASP A 39 7.79 11.27 -11.33
CA ASP A 39 7.49 11.85 -12.63
C ASP A 39 6.13 11.35 -13.15
N GLU A 40 5.22 12.29 -13.42
CA GLU A 40 3.89 11.99 -13.94
C GLU A 40 3.95 11.45 -15.38
N ASN A 41 4.91 11.89 -16.19
CA ASN A 41 5.06 11.40 -17.56
C ASN A 41 5.40 9.91 -17.57
N ARG A 42 6.30 9.51 -16.66
CA ARG A 42 6.70 8.12 -16.47
C ARG A 42 5.54 7.22 -16.01
N LEU A 43 4.68 7.74 -15.14
CA LEU A 43 3.46 7.04 -14.74
C LEU A 43 2.51 6.84 -15.93
N GLU A 44 2.35 7.86 -16.77
CA GLU A 44 1.49 7.80 -17.95
C GLU A 44 2.04 6.82 -19.02
N GLU A 45 3.36 6.80 -19.21
CA GLU A 45 4.04 5.81 -20.05
C GLU A 45 3.80 4.38 -19.54
N PHE A 46 3.98 4.16 -18.22
CA PHE A 46 3.73 2.87 -17.60
C PHE A 46 2.27 2.42 -17.74
N LYS A 47 1.30 3.33 -17.58
CA LYS A 47 -0.13 3.06 -17.78
C LYS A 47 -0.40 2.60 -19.22
N LYS A 48 0.07 3.34 -20.21
CA LYS A 48 -0.12 3.00 -21.64
C LYS A 48 0.47 1.63 -21.97
N LEU A 49 1.68 1.34 -21.48
CA LEU A 49 2.31 0.06 -21.71
C LEU A 49 1.53 -1.09 -21.05
N SER A 50 1.00 -0.86 -19.84
CA SER A 50 0.22 -1.85 -19.07
C SER A 50 -1.09 -2.27 -19.75
N GLU A 51 -1.68 -1.44 -20.61
CA GLU A 51 -2.89 -1.77 -21.38
C GLU A 51 -2.67 -3.00 -22.27
N SER A 52 -1.51 -3.06 -22.94
CA SER A 52 -1.15 -4.19 -23.83
C SER A 52 -1.02 -5.51 -23.06
N PHE A 53 -0.62 -5.45 -21.78
CA PHE A 53 -0.52 -6.61 -20.89
C PHE A 53 -1.81 -6.90 -20.11
N LYS A 54 -2.85 -6.07 -20.27
CA LYS A 54 -4.12 -6.15 -19.52
C LYS A 54 -3.88 -6.09 -18.00
N ILE A 55 -3.04 -5.16 -17.57
CA ILE A 55 -2.77 -4.85 -16.16
C ILE A 55 -3.45 -3.52 -15.83
N GLU A 56 -4.30 -3.51 -14.80
CA GLU A 56 -4.94 -2.29 -14.30
C GLU A 56 -3.94 -1.53 -13.41
N VAL A 57 -3.85 -0.20 -13.57
CA VAL A 57 -2.85 0.64 -12.90
C VAL A 57 -3.53 1.75 -12.13
N TYR A 58 -3.20 1.90 -10.84
CA TYR A 58 -3.73 2.94 -9.94
C TYR A 58 -2.60 3.79 -9.35
N ARG A 59 -2.83 5.10 -9.17
CA ARG A 59 -1.82 6.02 -8.65
C ARG A 59 -1.75 5.94 -7.13
N LYS A 60 -0.53 5.96 -6.62
CA LYS A 60 -0.19 5.96 -5.20
C LYS A 60 0.61 7.19 -4.84
N LEU A 61 0.20 7.87 -3.78
CA LEU A 61 1.04 8.83 -3.09
C LEU A 61 1.61 8.21 -1.82
N ILE A 62 2.93 8.23 -1.68
CA ILE A 62 3.62 7.91 -0.43
C ILE A 62 4.00 9.21 0.25
N LEU A 63 3.48 9.45 1.46
CA LEU A 63 3.84 10.60 2.29
C LEU A 63 4.78 10.16 3.40
N GLU A 64 5.91 10.85 3.54
CA GLU A 64 6.84 10.72 4.67
C GLU A 64 7.00 12.07 5.39
N PRO A 65 5.97 12.51 6.15
CA PRO A 65 5.98 13.82 6.78
C PRO A 65 6.86 13.83 8.04
N GLU A 66 7.60 14.92 8.23
CA GLU A 66 8.39 15.14 9.45
C GLU A 66 7.52 15.41 10.69
N ASN A 67 6.37 16.06 10.50
CA ASN A 67 5.48 16.50 11.57
C ASN A 67 4.00 16.54 11.13
N ARG A 68 3.11 16.69 12.11
CA ARG A 68 1.65 16.74 11.92
C ARG A 68 1.21 17.85 10.95
N LEU A 69 1.83 19.03 11.00
CA LEU A 69 1.43 20.15 10.14
C LEU A 69 1.70 19.83 8.67
N THR A 70 2.88 19.28 8.36
CA THR A 70 3.26 18.84 7.01
C THR A 70 2.33 17.74 6.51
N LEU A 71 2.00 16.74 7.34
CA LEU A 71 1.05 15.68 6.98
C LEU A 71 -0.30 16.28 6.57
N LEU A 72 -0.90 17.12 7.43
CA LEU A 72 -2.23 17.69 7.17
C LEU A 72 -2.24 18.63 5.96
N LYS A 73 -1.14 19.35 5.72
CA LYS A 73 -0.96 20.19 4.53
C LYS A 73 -0.96 19.33 3.27
N ASN A 74 -0.14 18.29 3.22
CA ASN A 74 -0.03 17.40 2.05
C ASN A 74 -1.36 16.68 1.78
N LEU A 75 -2.01 16.16 2.82
CA LEU A 75 -3.32 15.52 2.67
C LEU A 75 -4.41 16.49 2.16
N ARG A 76 -4.31 17.80 2.40
CA ARG A 76 -5.25 18.78 1.84
C ARG A 76 -4.97 19.04 0.36
N ALA A 77 -3.69 19.09 -0.02
CA ALA A 77 -3.30 19.31 -1.41
C ALA A 77 -3.73 18.13 -2.30
N TYR A 78 -3.44 16.90 -1.88
CA TYR A 78 -3.48 15.75 -2.80
C TYR A 78 -4.72 14.84 -2.70
N ARG A 79 -5.74 15.18 -1.88
CA ARG A 79 -6.90 14.29 -1.62
C ARG A 79 -7.62 13.83 -2.90
N GLY A 80 -7.65 14.66 -3.94
CA GLY A 80 -8.38 14.41 -5.18
C GLY A 80 -7.53 13.93 -6.35
N GLU A 81 -6.23 13.71 -6.15
CA GLU A 81 -5.30 13.44 -7.25
C GLU A 81 -4.90 11.96 -7.35
N TYR A 82 -4.91 11.23 -6.24
CA TYR A 82 -4.40 9.85 -6.16
C TYR A 82 -5.50 8.89 -5.70
N GLU A 83 -5.56 7.71 -6.32
CA GLU A 83 -6.46 6.63 -5.90
C GLU A 83 -6.07 6.04 -4.55
N VAL A 84 -4.79 6.07 -4.18
CA VAL A 84 -4.29 5.55 -2.91
C VAL A 84 -3.29 6.52 -2.27
N ILE A 85 -3.46 6.79 -0.97
CA ILE A 85 -2.52 7.55 -0.16
C ILE A 85 -2.03 6.69 1.02
N SER A 86 -0.73 6.44 1.06
CA SER A 86 -0.07 5.76 2.18
C SER A 86 0.86 6.70 2.93
N VAL A 87 0.94 6.54 4.25
CA VAL A 87 1.79 7.38 5.10
C VAL A 87 2.86 6.54 5.78
N ILE A 88 4.13 6.85 5.53
CA ILE A 88 5.26 6.32 6.30
C ILE A 88 5.29 7.02 7.67
N CYS A 89 5.13 6.22 8.72
CA CYS A 89 4.91 6.70 10.07
C CYS A 89 6.14 6.45 10.95
N SER A 90 7.14 7.33 10.88
CA SER A 90 8.42 7.17 11.60
C SER A 90 8.33 7.44 13.11
N ASN A 91 7.28 8.13 13.57
CA ASN A 91 7.01 8.42 14.97
C ASN A 91 5.52 8.27 15.34
N LEU A 92 5.24 8.26 16.64
CA LEU A 92 3.88 8.02 17.18
C LEU A 92 2.90 9.15 16.82
N GLU A 93 3.34 10.41 16.80
CA GLU A 93 2.47 11.54 16.47
C GLU A 93 1.92 11.42 15.04
N ILE A 94 2.81 11.11 14.08
CA ILE A 94 2.44 10.87 12.68
C ILE A 94 1.50 9.67 12.58
N ALA A 95 1.85 8.54 13.22
CA ALA A 95 1.03 7.33 13.19
C ALA A 95 -0.41 7.59 13.67
N LEU A 96 -0.57 8.24 14.84
CA LEU A 96 -1.89 8.53 15.40
C LEU A 96 -2.66 9.60 14.60
N THR A 97 -1.95 10.57 14.02
CA THR A 97 -2.58 11.60 13.19
C THR A 97 -3.09 10.99 11.89
N ALA A 98 -2.26 10.20 11.20
CA ALA A 98 -2.64 9.50 9.98
C ALA A 98 -3.78 8.51 10.25
N ALA A 99 -3.75 7.78 11.37
CA ALA A 99 -4.77 6.80 11.75
C ALA A 99 -6.18 7.38 11.97
N ARG A 100 -6.29 8.70 12.21
CA ARG A 100 -7.57 9.39 12.42
C ARG A 100 -8.05 10.13 11.17
N ASP A 101 -7.21 10.25 10.15
CA ASP A 101 -7.54 11.01 8.96
C ASP A 101 -8.10 10.10 7.85
N SER A 102 -9.36 10.32 7.50
CA SER A 102 -10.08 9.55 6.47
C SER A 102 -9.48 9.61 5.05
N ARG A 103 -8.48 10.47 4.83
CA ARG A 103 -7.73 10.59 3.56
C ARG A 103 -6.57 9.62 3.44
N VAL A 104 -6.19 8.99 4.54
CA VAL A 104 -5.11 8.02 4.56
C VAL A 104 -5.69 6.63 4.40
N ASP A 105 -5.18 5.85 3.45
CA ASP A 105 -5.69 4.51 3.15
C ASP A 105 -4.91 3.43 3.87
N SER A 106 -3.58 3.56 3.89
CA SER A 106 -2.70 2.67 4.63
C SER A 106 -1.60 3.40 5.40
N LEU A 107 -1.22 2.80 6.53
CA LEU A 107 -0.05 3.20 7.30
C LEU A 107 1.10 2.25 6.98
N ILE A 108 2.28 2.79 6.73
CA ILE A 108 3.51 2.03 6.61
C ILE A 108 4.32 2.32 7.88
N LEU A 109 4.57 1.30 8.69
CA LEU A 109 5.37 1.43 9.91
C LEU A 109 6.79 0.96 9.62
N PRO A 110 7.78 1.88 9.48
CA PRO A 110 9.09 1.50 8.99
C PRO A 110 9.90 0.73 10.05
N PRO A 111 10.91 -0.06 9.63
CA PRO A 111 11.76 -0.85 10.54
C PRO A 111 12.44 -0.01 11.63
N ASN A 112 12.78 1.25 11.30
CA ASN A 112 13.42 2.22 12.18
C ASN A 112 12.43 3.10 12.99
N LYS A 113 11.13 2.74 13.06
CA LYS A 113 10.13 3.51 13.83
C LYS A 113 10.55 3.72 15.29
N ARG A 114 10.30 4.94 15.80
CA ARG A 114 10.72 5.34 17.16
C ARG A 114 9.65 5.13 18.24
N PHE A 115 8.76 4.16 18.05
CA PHE A 115 7.68 3.86 19.01
C PHE A 115 7.31 2.37 19.02
N ARG A 116 6.70 1.92 20.12
CA ARG A 116 6.20 0.54 20.28
C ARG A 116 4.73 0.45 19.89
N ILE A 117 4.31 -0.72 19.39
CA ILE A 117 2.90 -1.03 19.19
C ILE A 117 2.45 -1.81 20.41
N ASP A 118 1.59 -1.21 21.23
CA ASP A 118 0.92 -1.86 22.35
C ASP A 118 -0.59 -1.92 22.09
N LYS A 119 -1.35 -2.47 23.05
CA LYS A 119 -2.82 -2.60 22.93
C LYS A 119 -3.52 -1.24 22.76
N GLY A 120 -2.99 -0.18 23.36
CA GLY A 120 -3.54 1.17 23.32
C GLY A 120 -3.31 1.82 21.97
N VAL A 121 -2.07 1.82 21.48
CA VAL A 121 -1.73 2.29 20.12
C VAL A 121 -2.54 1.50 19.09
N ALA A 122 -2.60 0.18 19.24
CA ALA A 122 -3.36 -0.69 18.34
C ALA A 122 -4.87 -0.43 18.33
N ALA A 123 -5.44 0.07 19.42
CA ALA A 123 -6.86 0.45 19.46
C ALA A 123 -7.16 1.72 18.66
N LEU A 124 -6.14 2.55 18.40
CA LEU A 124 -6.28 3.82 17.68
C LEU A 124 -5.99 3.70 16.19
N ILE A 125 -5.35 2.60 15.75
CA ILE A 125 -5.05 2.35 14.34
C ILE A 125 -6.26 1.67 13.70
N SER A 126 -7.02 2.44 12.91
CA SER A 126 -8.22 1.97 12.21
C SER A 126 -8.00 1.72 10.71
N ASN A 127 -6.91 2.25 10.15
CA ASN A 127 -6.55 2.12 8.74
C ASN A 127 -5.81 0.80 8.51
N SER A 128 -5.74 0.37 7.26
CA SER A 128 -4.92 -0.78 6.88
C SER A 128 -3.45 -0.51 7.19
N VAL A 129 -2.72 -1.56 7.57
CA VAL A 129 -1.28 -1.47 7.78
C VAL A 129 -0.58 -2.22 6.67
N GLU A 130 0.34 -1.56 5.99
CA GLU A 130 1.07 -2.10 4.86
C GLU A 130 2.48 -2.53 5.27
N LEU A 131 2.87 -3.71 4.81
CA LEU A 131 4.19 -4.31 4.98
C LEU A 131 4.88 -4.40 3.60
N PRO A 132 5.75 -3.43 3.28
CA PRO A 132 6.57 -3.49 2.06
C PRO A 132 7.62 -4.60 2.14
N PHE A 133 7.53 -5.57 1.23
CA PHE A 133 8.38 -6.75 1.20
C PHE A 133 9.85 -6.41 0.88
N LYS A 134 10.12 -5.30 0.19
CA LYS A 134 11.48 -4.80 -0.06
C LYS A 134 12.34 -4.72 1.20
N TRP A 135 11.74 -4.41 2.36
CA TRP A 135 12.45 -4.32 3.65
C TRP A 135 12.83 -5.69 4.22
N LEU A 136 12.22 -6.77 3.75
CA LEU A 136 12.70 -8.12 4.04
C LEU A 136 13.92 -8.48 3.19
N ILE A 137 13.96 -8.00 1.94
CA ILE A 137 15.03 -8.29 0.99
C ILE A 137 16.28 -7.46 1.36
N ASP A 138 16.11 -6.20 1.74
CA ASP A 138 17.19 -5.31 2.17
C ASP A 138 17.85 -5.79 3.48
N GLU A 139 19.14 -6.13 3.40
CA GLU A 139 19.91 -6.66 4.52
C GLU A 139 19.97 -5.72 5.73
N THR A 140 19.99 -4.41 5.48
CA THR A 140 20.15 -3.42 6.54
C THR A 140 18.89 -3.26 7.39
N SER A 141 17.72 -3.57 6.83
CA SER A 141 16.43 -3.41 7.49
C SER A 141 15.73 -4.73 7.83
N ARG A 142 16.18 -5.87 7.28
CA ARG A 142 15.55 -7.20 7.41
C ARG A 142 15.22 -7.59 8.84
N ARG A 143 16.17 -7.50 9.77
CA ARG A 143 15.97 -7.94 11.16
C ARG A 143 14.90 -7.09 11.84
N GLU A 144 15.02 -5.78 11.72
CA GLU A 144 14.08 -4.82 12.27
C GLU A 144 12.70 -4.94 11.62
N PHE A 145 12.65 -5.19 10.31
CA PHE A 145 11.41 -5.44 9.57
C PHE A 145 10.67 -6.65 10.11
N ILE A 146 11.34 -7.80 10.27
CA ILE A 146 10.72 -9.02 10.83
C ILE A 146 10.14 -8.74 12.23
N ARG A 147 10.90 -8.03 13.07
CA ARG A 147 10.43 -7.64 14.42
C ARG A 147 9.17 -6.77 14.32
N VAL A 148 9.16 -5.74 13.48
CA VAL A 148 8.02 -4.83 13.32
C VAL A 148 6.81 -5.54 12.69
N ALA A 149 7.02 -6.38 11.69
CA ALA A 149 5.97 -7.18 11.06
C ALA A 149 5.33 -8.14 12.07
N ASN A 150 6.12 -8.76 12.94
CA ASN A 150 5.62 -9.60 14.03
C ASN A 150 4.81 -8.78 15.06
N GLU A 151 5.25 -7.58 15.43
CA GLU A 151 4.44 -6.67 16.28
C GLU A 151 3.10 -6.33 15.62
N ILE A 152 3.11 -5.98 14.33
CA ILE A 152 1.91 -5.63 13.56
C ILE A 152 0.95 -6.82 13.53
N VAL A 153 1.43 -8.01 13.19
CA VAL A 153 0.58 -9.20 13.16
C VAL A 153 0.01 -9.51 14.54
N ASN A 154 0.80 -9.44 15.61
CA ASN A 154 0.31 -9.76 16.96
C ASN A 154 -0.72 -8.76 17.51
N TYR A 155 -0.53 -7.47 17.25
CA TYR A 155 -1.36 -6.41 17.85
C TYR A 155 -2.47 -5.88 16.93
N LEU A 156 -2.26 -5.91 15.61
CA LEU A 156 -3.12 -5.22 14.63
C LEU A 156 -3.94 -6.17 13.76
N SER A 157 -3.50 -7.40 13.51
CA SER A 157 -4.21 -8.33 12.60
C SER A 157 -5.67 -8.61 12.98
N LYS A 158 -6.00 -8.54 14.27
CA LYS A 158 -7.36 -8.73 14.81
C LYS A 158 -8.21 -7.46 14.82
N LYS A 159 -7.60 -6.30 14.58
CA LYS A 159 -8.24 -4.98 14.72
C LYS A 159 -8.38 -4.25 13.39
N THR A 160 -7.43 -4.45 12.49
CA THR A 160 -7.40 -3.81 11.19
C THR A 160 -6.83 -4.77 10.14
N SER A 161 -7.06 -4.43 8.87
CA SER A 161 -6.50 -5.15 7.73
C SER A 161 -4.99 -4.95 7.61
N ILE A 162 -4.30 -6.02 7.21
CA ILE A 162 -2.89 -5.99 6.84
C ILE A 162 -2.78 -6.16 5.33
N ILE A 163 -1.89 -5.40 4.70
CA ILE A 163 -1.54 -5.48 3.28
C ILE A 163 -0.08 -5.88 3.19
N VAL A 164 0.27 -6.75 2.24
CA VAL A 164 1.66 -6.95 1.81
C VAL A 164 1.79 -6.39 0.41
N SER A 165 2.80 -5.55 0.20
CA SER A 165 3.16 -4.99 -1.10
C SER A 165 4.60 -5.34 -1.42
N SER A 166 5.00 -5.34 -2.68
CA SER A 166 6.42 -5.54 -2.98
C SER A 166 7.24 -4.32 -2.55
N GLY A 167 6.73 -3.12 -2.85
CA GLY A 167 7.51 -1.88 -2.77
C GLY A 167 8.69 -1.88 -3.75
N ALA A 168 8.61 -2.72 -4.78
CA ALA A 168 9.68 -2.99 -5.72
C ALA A 168 9.98 -1.75 -6.57
N SER A 169 11.26 -1.47 -6.74
CA SER A 169 11.80 -0.48 -7.67
C SER A 169 12.53 -1.11 -8.85
N LYS A 170 12.69 -2.44 -8.84
CA LYS A 170 13.34 -3.25 -9.86
C LYS A 170 12.58 -4.57 -10.07
N PRO A 171 12.59 -5.17 -11.27
CA PRO A 171 11.82 -6.39 -11.54
C PRO A 171 12.17 -7.55 -10.61
N PHE A 172 13.45 -7.80 -10.33
CA PHE A 172 13.90 -8.89 -9.44
C PHE A 172 13.53 -8.72 -7.95
N GLU A 173 13.03 -7.55 -7.55
CA GLU A 173 12.50 -7.31 -6.20
C GLU A 173 11.05 -7.79 -6.06
N LEU A 174 10.36 -8.07 -7.17
CA LEU A 174 9.00 -8.59 -7.17
C LEU A 174 8.93 -10.02 -6.65
N ARG A 175 7.80 -10.37 -6.05
CA ARG A 175 7.46 -11.74 -5.67
C ARG A 175 6.03 -12.04 -6.11
N SER A 176 5.74 -13.31 -6.36
CA SER A 176 4.37 -13.73 -6.70
C SER A 176 3.41 -13.42 -5.54
N PRO A 177 2.11 -13.27 -5.81
CA PRO A 177 1.12 -13.02 -4.75
C PRO A 177 1.16 -14.05 -3.62
N HIS A 178 1.47 -15.31 -3.94
CA HIS A 178 1.58 -16.39 -2.97
C HIS A 178 2.82 -16.27 -2.08
N GLU A 179 3.95 -15.83 -2.63
CA GLU A 179 5.16 -15.56 -1.87
C GLU A 179 5.00 -14.34 -0.96
N LEU A 180 4.40 -13.25 -1.45
CA LEU A 180 4.06 -12.10 -0.60
C LEU A 180 3.14 -12.51 0.55
N ALA A 181 2.09 -13.30 0.28
CA ALA A 181 1.19 -13.81 1.31
C ALA A 181 1.88 -14.79 2.27
N SER A 182 2.95 -15.47 1.86
CA SER A 182 3.66 -16.41 2.72
C SER A 182 4.29 -15.74 3.95
N LEU A 183 4.68 -14.46 3.83
CA LEU A 183 5.17 -13.66 4.95
C LEU A 183 4.17 -13.66 6.11
N LEU A 184 2.89 -13.40 5.82
CA LEU A 184 1.85 -13.35 6.84
C LEU A 184 1.52 -14.73 7.42
N GLN A 185 1.60 -15.78 6.61
CA GLN A 185 1.42 -17.15 7.08
C GLN A 185 2.49 -17.55 8.08
N VAL A 186 3.76 -17.23 7.79
CA VAL A 186 4.89 -17.47 8.70
C VAL A 186 4.71 -16.69 10.01
N LEU A 187 4.13 -15.50 9.95
CA LEU A 187 3.84 -14.67 11.13
C LEU A 187 2.56 -15.09 11.89
N GLY A 188 1.85 -16.13 11.42
CA GLY A 188 0.74 -16.74 12.15
C GLY A 188 -0.67 -16.41 11.65
N LEU A 189 -0.82 -15.77 10.48
CA LEU A 189 -2.14 -15.65 9.84
C LEU A 189 -2.51 -16.95 9.11
N ASP A 190 -3.81 -17.26 9.05
CA ASP A 190 -4.27 -18.35 8.21
C ASP A 190 -4.09 -18.00 6.71
N ARG A 191 -4.04 -19.05 5.88
CA ARG A 191 -3.81 -18.91 4.44
C ARG A 191 -4.84 -18.00 3.75
N SER A 192 -6.10 -18.02 4.17
CA SER A 192 -7.14 -17.19 3.55
C SER A 192 -6.88 -15.71 3.85
N SER A 193 -6.71 -15.36 5.13
CA SER A 193 -6.41 -13.99 5.56
C SER A 193 -5.11 -13.46 4.95
N ALA A 194 -4.08 -14.31 4.85
CA ALA A 194 -2.82 -13.93 4.22
C ALA A 194 -2.98 -13.63 2.72
N LEU A 195 -3.80 -14.40 2.00
CA LEU A 195 -4.10 -14.11 0.60
C LEU A 195 -5.03 -12.89 0.45
N ASP A 196 -5.85 -12.56 1.45
CA ASP A 196 -6.70 -11.35 1.45
C ASP A 196 -5.84 -10.08 1.39
N ALA A 197 -4.67 -10.10 2.03
CA ALA A 197 -3.71 -9.00 2.09
C ALA A 197 -3.14 -8.57 0.73
N VAL A 198 -3.15 -9.46 -0.26
CA VAL A 198 -2.63 -9.22 -1.63
C VAL A 198 -3.73 -9.27 -2.69
N SER A 199 -5.00 -9.22 -2.27
CA SER A 199 -6.14 -9.40 -3.16
C SER A 199 -7.36 -8.60 -2.70
N ILE A 200 -8.17 -9.15 -1.77
CA ILE A 200 -9.46 -8.57 -1.39
C ILE A 200 -9.28 -7.22 -0.67
N ILE A 201 -8.30 -7.11 0.22
CA ILE A 201 -8.07 -5.90 1.00
C ILE A 201 -7.60 -4.74 0.11
N PRO A 202 -6.51 -4.86 -0.68
CA PRO A 202 -6.12 -3.86 -1.68
C PRO A 202 -7.28 -3.44 -2.59
N ARG A 203 -8.03 -4.41 -3.12
CA ARG A 203 -9.13 -4.16 -4.04
C ARG A 203 -10.23 -3.31 -3.41
N LYS A 204 -10.65 -3.63 -2.18
CA LYS A 204 -11.69 -2.88 -1.47
C LYS A 204 -11.29 -1.42 -1.24
N ILE A 205 -10.01 -1.15 -0.96
CA ILE A 205 -9.52 0.22 -0.79
C ILE A 205 -9.62 0.98 -2.11
N ILE A 206 -9.11 0.39 -3.19
CA ILE A 206 -9.11 1.01 -4.53
C ILE A 206 -10.55 1.29 -4.99
N GLU A 207 -11.45 0.31 -4.91
CA GLU A 207 -12.85 0.47 -5.32
C GLU A 207 -13.55 1.59 -4.52
N ALA A 208 -13.32 1.65 -3.19
CA ALA A 208 -13.88 2.71 -2.36
C ALA A 208 -13.34 4.10 -2.71
N ASN A 209 -12.07 4.19 -3.12
CA ASN A 209 -11.44 5.46 -3.46
C ASN A 209 -11.78 5.95 -4.86
N LEU A 210 -11.91 5.06 -5.84
CA LEU A 210 -12.42 5.40 -7.16
C LEU A 210 -13.82 6.03 -7.09
N VAL A 211 -14.68 5.53 -6.19
CA VAL A 211 -15.98 6.16 -5.93
C VAL A 211 -15.79 7.58 -5.38
N LYS A 212 -14.88 7.81 -4.43
CA LYS A 212 -14.61 9.13 -3.86
C LYS A 212 -14.04 10.14 -4.87
N LEU A 213 -13.32 9.66 -5.88
CA LEU A 213 -12.73 10.48 -6.95
C LEU A 213 -13.69 10.74 -8.10
N SER A 214 -14.80 10.00 -8.19
CA SER A 214 -15.80 10.20 -9.23
C SER A 214 -16.48 11.57 -9.10
N SER A 215 -16.83 12.17 -10.25
CA SER A 215 -17.53 13.46 -10.30
C SER A 215 -18.93 13.43 -9.68
N SER A 216 -19.48 12.24 -9.44
CA SER A 216 -20.76 12.04 -8.77
C SER A 216 -20.63 11.98 -7.25
N TYR A 217 -19.43 11.94 -6.66
CA TYR A 217 -19.27 11.91 -5.21
C TYR A 217 -19.38 13.29 -4.57
N VAL A 218 -20.30 13.45 -3.61
CA VAL A 218 -20.52 14.71 -2.88
C VAL A 218 -19.97 14.60 -1.46
N ALA A 219 -20.37 13.56 -0.73
CA ALA A 219 -19.96 13.30 0.65
C ALA A 219 -20.10 11.81 0.98
N ARG A 220 -19.60 11.38 2.15
CA ARG A 220 -19.69 9.97 2.55
C ARG A 220 -21.15 9.53 2.60
N GLY A 221 -21.51 8.55 1.76
CA GLY A 221 -22.88 8.05 1.62
C GLY A 221 -23.81 8.88 0.72
N VAL A 222 -23.29 9.92 0.06
CA VAL A 222 -24.06 10.80 -0.82
C VAL A 222 -23.42 10.85 -2.20
N LEU A 223 -24.17 10.36 -3.19
CA LEU A 223 -23.84 10.44 -4.61
C LEU A 223 -24.84 11.35 -5.31
N LYS A 224 -24.36 12.22 -6.19
CA LYS A 224 -25.17 12.98 -7.12
C LYS A 224 -25.66 12.02 -8.21
N ILE A 225 -26.96 11.74 -8.21
CA ILE A 225 -27.63 11.07 -9.32
C ILE A 225 -27.93 12.15 -10.35
N GLY A 226 -27.38 11.98 -11.56
CA GLY A 226 -27.74 12.78 -12.73
C GLY A 226 -29.08 12.32 -13.28
#